data_AF-A0ABD0QYT9-F1
#
_entry.id   AF-A0ABD0QYT9-F1
#
_cell.length_a   1.000
_cell.length_b   1.000
_cell.length_c   1.000
_cell.angle_alpha   90.00
_cell.angle_beta   90.00
_cell.angle_gamma   90.00
#
_symmetry.space_group_name_H-M   'P 1'
#
loop_
_entity.id
_entity.type
_entity.pdbx_description
1 polymer ?
#
loop_
_entity_poly.entity_id
_entity_poly.type
_entity_poly.pdbx_seq_one_letter_code
_entity_poly.pdbx_strand_id
1 'polypeptide(L)' 'ARCQDFRSKEGRAKAACNLVKLGITNLCVIGGDGSLTGANEFRNEWSELLQILLKA' A
#
# COMPACT_ATOMS: atom_id res chain seq x y z
N ALA A 1 2.04 -2.19 -16.19
CA ALA A 1 0.56 -2.04 -16.13
C ALA A 1 0.21 -0.86 -15.22
N ARG A 2 -0.84 -0.09 -15.51
CA ARG A 2 -1.33 0.96 -14.60
C ARG A 2 -2.28 0.31 -13.58
N CYS A 3 -2.11 0.60 -12.30
CA CYS A 3 -2.97 0.04 -11.25
C CYS A 3 -4.05 1.07 -10.86
N GLN A 4 -5.29 0.84 -11.27
CA GLN A 4 -6.40 1.75 -10.95
C GLN A 4 -6.86 1.57 -9.50
N ASP A 5 -6.97 0.33 -9.03
CA ASP A 5 -7.43 0.01 -7.68
C ASP A 5 -6.55 0.65 -6.60
N PHE A 6 -5.25 0.74 -6.82
CA PHE A 6 -4.31 1.34 -5.86
C PHE A 6 -4.51 2.85 -5.65
N ARG A 7 -5.30 3.51 -6.52
CA ARG A 7 -5.69 4.91 -6.32
C ARG A 7 -6.71 5.05 -5.20
N SER A 8 -7.52 4.02 -4.95
CA SER A 8 -8.48 4.02 -3.85
C SER A 8 -7.81 3.55 -2.55
N LYS A 9 -8.36 4.01 -1.42
CA LYS A 9 -7.86 3.63 -0.09
C LYS A 9 -8.12 2.15 0.19
N GLU A 10 -9.23 1.63 -0.29
CA GLU A 10 -9.62 0.21 -0.17
C GLU A 10 -8.65 -0.68 -0.94
N GLY A 11 -8.25 -0.28 -2.15
CA GLY A 11 -7.24 -0.99 -2.93
C GLY A 11 -5.87 -0.99 -2.25
N ARG A 12 -5.47 0.12 -1.62
CA ARG A 12 -4.26 0.17 -0.80
C ARG A 12 -4.37 -0.69 0.46
N ALA A 13 -5.50 -0.68 1.16
CA ALA A 13 -5.73 -1.55 2.32
C ALA A 13 -5.62 -3.03 1.95
N LYS A 14 -6.14 -3.43 0.78
CA LYS A 14 -5.97 -4.78 0.23
C LYS A 14 -4.49 -5.12 -0.02
N ALA A 15 -3.71 -4.19 -0.56
CA ALA A 15 -2.27 -4.38 -0.73
C ALA A 15 -1.55 -4.52 0.61
N ALA A 16 -1.87 -3.67 1.60
CA ALA A 16 -1.32 -3.76 2.96
C ALA A 16 -1.64 -5.11 3.62
N CYS A 17 -2.88 -5.60 3.46
CA CYS A 17 -3.30 -6.91 3.96
C CYS A 17 -2.44 -8.05 3.41
N ASN A 18 -2.14 -8.02 2.10
CA ASN A 18 -1.29 -9.03 1.48
C ASN A 18 0.14 -9.02 2.04
N LEU A 19 0.72 -7.83 2.22
CA LEU A 19 2.06 -7.69 2.80
C LEU A 19 2.11 -8.22 4.24
N VAL A 20 1.13 -7.83 5.08
CA VAL A 20 1.04 -8.29 6.47
C VAL A 20 0.86 -9.80 6.56
N LYS A 21 -0.04 -10.38 5.75
CA LYS A 21 -0.27 -11.83 5.70
C LYS A 21 0.99 -12.63 5.36
N LEU A 22 1.89 -12.04 4.58
CA LEU A 22 3.14 -12.65 4.15
C LEU A 22 4.33 -12.25 5.03
N GLY A 23 4.12 -11.45 6.09
CA GLY A 23 5.18 -10.97 6.97
C GLY A 23 6.16 -10.00 6.28
N ILE A 24 5.74 -9.34 5.20
CA ILE A 24 6.58 -8.40 4.44
C ILE A 24 6.46 -7.01 5.06
N THR A 25 7.55 -6.53 5.65
CA THR A 25 7.61 -5.22 6.32
C THR A 25 8.37 -4.16 5.52
N ASN A 26 9.09 -4.55 4.48
CA ASN A 26 9.94 -3.68 3.68
C ASN A 26 9.58 -3.81 2.21
N LEU A 27 9.29 -2.68 1.56
CA LEU A 27 8.93 -2.60 0.15
C LEU A 27 9.98 -1.76 -0.59
N CYS A 28 10.66 -2.36 -1.56
CA CYS A 28 11.54 -1.65 -2.49
C CYS A 28 10.80 -1.44 -3.81
N VAL A 29 10.60 -0.18 -4.20
CA VAL A 29 9.90 0.18 -5.45
C VAL A 29 10.90 0.77 -6.43
N ILE A 30 10.98 0.18 -7.63
CA ILE A 30 11.84 0.64 -8.73
C ILE A 30 10.92 1.09 -9.86
N GLY A 31 10.99 2.37 -10.24
CA GLY A 31 10.13 2.92 -11.27
C GLY A 31 10.31 4.42 -11.47
N GLY A 32 9.47 5.02 -12.30
CA GLY A 32 9.44 6.47 -12.49
C GLY A 32 8.77 7.21 -11.34
N ASP A 33 8.75 8.53 -11.44
CA ASP A 33 8.26 9.45 -10.39
C ASP A 33 6.86 9.10 -9.86
N GLY A 34 5.91 8.73 -10.73
CA GLY A 34 4.58 8.32 -10.29
C GLY A 34 4.55 7.06 -9.43
N SER A 35 5.47 6.11 -9.67
CA SER A 35 5.61 4.91 -8.83
C SER A 35 6.23 5.24 -7.48
N LEU A 36 7.24 6.12 -7.47
CA LEU A 36 7.90 6.57 -6.24
C LEU A 36 6.93 7.39 -5.37
N THR A 37 6.15 8.27 -5.98
CA THR A 37 5.10 9.05 -5.31
C THR A 37 4.05 8.14 -4.69
N GLY A 38 3.49 7.19 -5.46
CA GLY A 38 2.50 6.25 -4.93
C GLY A 38 3.05 5.35 -3.82
N ALA A 39 4.33 4.97 -3.88
CA ALA A 39 5.00 4.23 -2.81
C ALA A 39 5.16 5.07 -1.53
N ASN A 40 5.48 6.36 -1.68
CA ASN A 40 5.59 7.29 -0.56
C ASN A 40 4.24 7.55 0.10
N GLU A 41 3.18 7.77 -0.69
CA GLU A 41 1.80 7.89 -0.19
C GLU A 41 1.39 6.63 0.57
N PHE A 42 1.61 5.45 0.00
CA PHE A 42 1.30 4.18 0.65
C PHE A 42 2.03 3.98 1.97
N ARG A 43 3.30 4.41 2.04
CA ARG A 43 4.09 4.41 3.28
C ARG A 43 3.52 5.38 4.32
N ASN A 44 3.15 6.59 3.92
CA ASN A 44 2.63 7.61 4.83
C ASN A 44 1.27 7.21 5.43
N GLU A 45 0.44 6.53 4.63
CA GLU A 45 -0.87 6.02 5.08
C GLU A 45 -0.79 4.69 5.83
N TRP A 46 0.39 4.05 5.92
CA TRP A 46 0.54 2.67 6.40
C TRP A 46 -0.14 2.42 7.74
N SER A 47 0.09 3.29 8.73
CA SER A 47 -0.52 3.16 10.06
C SER A 47 -2.04 3.19 10.00
N GLU A 48 -2.63 4.03 9.15
CA GLU A 48 -4.08 4.13 9.00
C GLU A 48 -4.65 2.90 8.29
N LEU A 49 -3.97 2.38 7.27
CA LEU A 49 -4.36 1.15 6.59
C LEU A 49 -4.38 -0.03 7.56
N LEU A 50 -3.40 -0.13 8.47
CA LEU A 50 -3.40 -1.15 9.52
C LEU A 50 -4.58 -0.99 10.49
N GLN A 51 -4.95 0.23 10.86
CA GLN A 51 -6.13 0.47 11.70
C GLN A 51 -7.43 0.02 11.02
N ILE A 52 -7.54 0.17 9.69
CA ILE A 52 -8.68 -0.36 8.93
C ILE A 52 -8.69 -1.89 9.01
N LEU A 53 -7.54 -2.54 8.84
CA LEU A 53 -7.43 -4.00 8.86
C LEU A 53 -7.70 -4.62 10.24
N LEU A 54 -7.43 -3.90 11.33
CA LEU A 54 -7.75 -4.36 12.69
C LEU A 54 -9.25 -4.26 13.02
N LYS A 55 -9.99 -3.42 12.30
CA LYS A 55 -11.43 -3.18 12.52
C LYS A 55 -12.32 -4.03 11.59
N ALA A 56 -11.73 -4.65 10.58
CA ALA A 56 -12.39 -5.54 9.62
C ALA A 56 -12.34 -6.99 10.10
#